data_AF-L0J9T7-F1
#
_entry.id   AF-L0J9T7-F1
#
_cell.length_a   1.000
_cell.length_b   1.000
_cell.length_c   1.000
_cell.angle_alpha   90.00
_cell.angle_beta   90.00
_cell.angle_gamma   90.00
#
_symmetry.space_group_name_H-M   'P 1'
#
loop_
_entity.id
_entity.type
_entity.pdbx_description
1 polymer ?
#
loop_
_entity_poly.entity_id
_entity_poly.type
_entity_poly.pdbx_seq_one_letter_code
_entity_poly.pdbx_strand_id
1 'polypeptide(L)' 'MTKRAATPDFTRWADTVLAGTGWTAHTVREAAQRERADLATAALADGFAAAARGLAAFTEGVDGAA' A
#
# COMPACT_ATOMS: atom_id res chain seq x y z
N MET A 1 12.84 -0.20 17.61
CA MET A 1 13.40 -0.57 16.28
C MET A 1 12.47 -0.04 15.20
N THR A 2 13.03 0.62 14.17
CA THR A 2 12.56 0.60 12.77
C THR A 2 11.21 1.22 12.35
N LYS A 3 11.01 2.54 12.50
CA LYS A 3 10.05 3.29 11.66
C LYS A 3 10.39 3.22 10.15
N ARG A 4 11.64 2.86 9.82
CA ARG A 4 12.15 2.63 8.46
C ARG A 4 11.89 1.22 7.89
N ALA A 5 11.43 0.24 8.68
CA ALA A 5 11.17 -1.12 8.17
C ALA A 5 9.74 -1.31 7.62
N ALA A 6 8.77 -0.52 8.09
CA ALA A 6 7.37 -0.67 7.67
C ALA A 6 7.17 -0.39 6.16
N THR A 7 7.90 0.57 5.59
CA THR A 7 7.78 0.92 4.16
C THR A 7 8.32 -0.18 3.23
N PRO A 8 9.54 -0.74 3.42
CA PRO A 8 10.01 -1.84 2.58
C PRO A 8 9.19 -3.13 2.77
N ASP A 9 8.66 -3.41 3.97
CA ASP A 9 7.76 -4.56 4.19
C ASP A 9 6.41 -4.41 3.50
N PHE A 10 5.81 -3.21 3.54
CA PHE A 10 4.54 -2.95 2.85
C PHE A 10 4.68 -3.06 1.33
N THR A 11 5.77 -2.53 0.75
CA THR A 11 6.04 -2.66 -0.68
C THR A 11 6.20 -4.13 -1.09
N ARG A 12 6.96 -4.92 -0.30
CA ARG A 12 7.13 -6.35 -0.56
C ARG A 12 5.81 -7.12 -0.47
N TRP A 13 4.97 -6.80 0.51
CA TRP A 13 3.63 -7.37 0.63
C TRP A 13 2.77 -7.01 -0.60
N ALA A 14 2.76 -5.74 -0.99
CA ALA A 14 1.99 -5.27 -2.14
C ALA A 14 2.44 -5.95 -3.45
N ASP A 15 3.75 -6.10 -3.67
CA ASP A 15 4.30 -6.85 -4.82
C ASP A 15 3.93 -8.34 -4.77
N THR A 16 3.83 -8.93 -3.57
CA THR A 16 3.38 -10.33 -3.42
C THR A 16 1.89 -10.48 -3.76
N VAL A 17 1.04 -9.54 -3.35
CA VAL A 17 -0.39 -9.53 -3.69
C VAL A 17 -0.62 -9.34 -5.19
N LEU A 18 0.25 -8.58 -5.85
CA LEU A 18 0.18 -8.32 -7.28
C LEU A 18 0.90 -9.38 -8.15
N ALA A 19 1.53 -10.37 -7.52
CA ALA A 19 2.26 -11.42 -8.24
C ALA A 19 1.35 -12.14 -9.26
N GLY A 20 1.83 -12.26 -10.50
CA GLY A 20 1.09 -12.91 -11.59
C GLY A 20 0.06 -12.01 -12.31
N THR A 21 -0.17 -10.79 -11.84
CA THR A 21 -1.08 -9.83 -12.51
C THR A 21 -0.38 -8.98 -13.57
N GLY A 22 0.96 -8.96 -13.58
CA GLY A 22 1.77 -8.03 -14.37
C GLY A 22 1.92 -6.64 -13.76
N TRP A 23 1.35 -6.41 -12.57
CA TRP A 23 1.46 -5.16 -11.82
C TRP A 23 2.45 -5.29 -10.65
N THR A 24 2.99 -4.14 -10.23
CA THR A 24 3.83 -3.96 -9.04
C THR A 24 3.30 -2.80 -8.23
N ALA A 25 3.71 -2.66 -6.97
CA ALA A 25 3.35 -1.51 -6.14
C ALA A 25 3.72 -0.18 -6.82
N HIS A 26 4.84 -0.18 -7.57
CA HIS A 26 5.29 0.97 -8.34
C HIS A 26 4.37 1.28 -9.53
N THR A 27 4.00 0.28 -10.34
CA THR A 27 3.14 0.53 -11.51
C THR A 27 1.71 0.88 -11.11
N VAL A 28 1.20 0.36 -9.99
CA VAL A 28 -0.08 0.81 -9.40
C VAL A 28 0.00 2.29 -9.02
N ARG A 29 1.10 2.71 -8.37
CA ARG A 29 1.29 4.12 -7.98
C ARG A 29 1.39 5.05 -9.19
N GLU A 30 2.11 4.64 -10.23
CA GLU A 30 2.20 5.40 -11.48
C GLU A 30 0.85 5.51 -12.18
N ALA A 31 0.09 4.41 -12.24
CA ALA A 31 -1.24 4.39 -12.83
C ALA A 31 -2.25 5.25 -12.06
N ALA A 32 -2.14 5.30 -10.72
CA ALA A 32 -2.96 6.16 -9.86
C ALA A 32 -2.68 7.66 -10.06
N GLN A 33 -1.51 8.03 -10.58
CA GLN A 33 -1.10 9.40 -10.85
C GLN A 33 -1.42 9.86 -12.28
N ARG A 34 -1.66 8.95 -13.23
CA ARG A 34 -2.15 9.30 -14.56
C ARG A 34 -3.65 9.61 -14.51
N GLU A 35 -4.11 10.52 -15.38
CA GLU A 35 -5.51 10.98 -15.40
C GLU A 35 -6.49 9.80 -15.36
N ARG A 36 -7.33 9.82 -14.33
CA ARG A 36 -8.08 8.70 -13.79
C ARG A 36 -9.31 8.40 -14.65
N ALA A 37 -9.11 7.91 -15.87
CA ALA A 37 -10.18 7.37 -16.71
C ALA A 37 -10.58 5.95 -16.29
N ASP A 38 -9.69 5.23 -15.58
CA ASP A 38 -9.91 3.85 -15.17
C ASP A 38 -10.32 3.75 -13.69
N LEU A 39 -11.58 3.38 -13.45
CA LEU A 39 -12.16 3.23 -12.11
C LEU A 39 -11.57 2.02 -11.35
N ALA A 40 -11.14 0.98 -12.07
CA ALA A 40 -10.55 -0.22 -11.44
C ALA A 40 -9.19 0.11 -10.80
N THR A 41 -8.33 0.84 -11.51
CA THR A 41 -7.06 1.36 -11.00
C THR A 41 -7.29 2.31 -9.81
N ALA A 42 -8.33 3.14 -9.88
CA ALA A 42 -8.68 4.04 -8.78
C ALA A 42 -9.09 3.28 -7.50
N ALA A 43 -9.95 2.27 -7.63
CA ALA A 43 -10.37 1.43 -6.51
C ALA A 43 -9.21 0.63 -5.93
N LEU A 44 -8.31 0.12 -6.78
CA LEU A 44 -7.10 -0.58 -6.36
C LEU A 44 -6.18 0.34 -5.55
N ALA A 45 -5.91 1.54 -6.05
CA ALA A 45 -5.08 2.53 -5.38
C ALA A 45 -5.69 2.97 -4.03
N ASP A 46 -7.01 3.14 -3.97
CA ASP A 46 -7.71 3.48 -2.73
C ASP A 46 -7.64 2.33 -1.71
N GLY A 47 -7.78 1.08 -2.15
CA GLY A 47 -7.60 -0.12 -1.32
C GLY A 47 -6.19 -0.21 -0.71
N PHE A 48 -5.15 0.05 -1.50
CA PHE A 48 -3.77 0.11 -0.98
C PHE A 48 -3.57 1.27 0.01
N ALA A 49 -4.17 2.43 -0.25
CA ALA A 49 -4.11 3.56 0.66
C ALA A 49 -4.84 3.28 1.99
N ALA A 50 -5.99 2.60 1.95
CA ALA A 50 -6.72 2.16 3.13
C ALA A 50 -5.91 1.14 3.96
N ALA A 51 -5.27 0.16 3.30
CA ALA A 51 -4.40 -0.82 3.95
C ALA A 51 -3.20 -0.14 4.65
N ALA A 52 -2.57 0.83 3.99
CA ALA A 52 -1.45 1.59 4.58
C ALA A 52 -1.88 2.39 5.82
N ARG A 53 -3.07 3.01 5.79
CA ARG A 53 -3.63 3.73 6.95
C ARG A 53 -3.97 2.77 8.10
N GLY A 54 -4.54 1.60 7.81
CA GLY A 54 -4.82 0.56 8.80
C GLY A 54 -3.54 0.05 9.49
N LEU A 55 -2.47 -0.15 8.72
CA LEU A 55 -1.17 -0.56 9.27
C LEU A 55 -0.54 0.52 10.17
N ALA A 56 -0.65 1.79 9.77
CA ALA A 56 -0.18 2.91 10.59
C ALA A 56 -0.95 2.99 11.91
N ALA A 57 -2.29 2.93 11.87
CA ALA A 57 -3.14 2.95 13.06
C ALA A 57 -2.90 1.75 13.98
N PHE A 58 -2.66 0.55 13.43
CA PHE A 58 -2.28 -0.62 14.21
C PHE A 58 -0.95 -0.43 14.95
N THR A 59 0.04 0.14 14.26
CA THR A 59 1.36 0.42 14.86
C THR A 59 1.24 1.45 15.98
N GLU A 60 0.47 2.52 15.77
CA GLU A 60 0.22 3.55 16.79
C GLU A 60 -0.56 3.02 18.00
N GLY A 61 -1.49 2.09 17.79
CA GLY A 61 -2.23 1.43 18.87
C GLY A 61 -1.37 0.48 19.72
N VAL A 62 -0.34 -0.13 19.14
CA VAL A 62 0.64 -0.96 19.87
C VAL A 62 1.60 -0.09 20.70
N ASP A 63 2.02 1.06 20.18
CA ASP A 63 2.91 2.00 20.90
C ASP A 63 2.19 2.75 22.03
N GLY A 64 0.88 2.96 21.95
CA GLY A 64 0.08 3.65 22.98
C GLY A 64 -0.35 2.79 24.17
N ALA A 65 -0.12 1.47 24.13
CA ALA A 65 -0.50 0.52 25.18
C ALA A 65 0.68 0.08 26.07
N ALA A 66 1.83 0.75 25.99
CA ALA A 66 3.06 0.47 26.73
C ALA A 66 3.31 1.46 27.87
#